data_AF-A0A0S8H1C1-F1
#
_entry.id   AF-A0A0S8H1C1-F1
#
_cell.length_a   1.000
_cell.length_b   1.000
_cell.length_c   1.000
_cell.angle_alpha   90.00
_cell.angle_beta   90.00
_cell.angle_gamma   90.00
#
_symmetry.space_group_name_H-M   'P 1'
#
loop_
_entity.id
_entity.type
_entity.pdbx_description
1 polymer ?
#
loop_
_entity_poly.entity_id
_entity_poly.type
_entity_poly.pdbx_seq_one_letter_code
_entity_poly.pdbx_strand_id
1 'polypeptide(L)'
;DKVLNEAAEKLQELKFSLVNAVDKDTRYFKAYMDACRLPQKTEVQRKARRQAMQDGLKAAAALPLETAQWSLQTLKIAETVAQHGNPNTITDAAVGAQVAFAGIKGGLYNARINLKNIADETFINQMKQQCIDLEKQAHSALKAIEKILDQKIN
;
A
#
# COMPACT_ATOMS: atom_id res chain seq x y z
N ASP A 1 -11.83 21.84 -15.82
CA ASP A 1 -10.63 21.24 -16.42
C ASP A 1 -10.78 19.73 -16.35
N LYS A 2 -10.73 19.03 -17.49
CA LYS A 2 -11.02 17.58 -17.55
C LYS A 2 -9.98 16.77 -16.77
N VAL A 3 -8.70 17.14 -16.86
CA VAL A 3 -7.60 16.41 -16.20
C VAL A 3 -7.71 16.50 -14.69
N LEU A 4 -7.97 17.70 -14.17
CA LEU A 4 -8.09 17.91 -12.72
C LEU A 4 -9.38 17.31 -12.14
N ASN A 5 -10.47 17.28 -12.90
CA ASN A 5 -11.71 16.61 -12.47
C ASN A 5 -11.51 15.10 -12.37
N GLU A 6 -10.89 14.48 -13.38
CA GLU A 6 -10.56 13.04 -13.35
C GLU A 6 -9.59 12.69 -12.21
N ALA A 7 -8.59 13.55 -11.96
CA ALA A 7 -7.69 13.41 -10.82
C ALA A 7 -8.43 13.45 -9.49
N ALA A 8 -9.37 14.40 -9.31
CA ALA A 8 -10.15 14.54 -8.08
C ALA A 8 -11.05 13.31 -7.82
N GLU A 9 -11.75 12.82 -8.85
CA GLU A 9 -12.56 11.61 -8.76
C GLU A 9 -11.71 10.40 -8.37
N LYS A 10 -10.55 10.22 -9.03
CA LYS A 10 -9.68 9.08 -8.75
C LYS A 10 -9.07 9.12 -7.34
N LEU A 11 -8.68 10.31 -6.86
CA LEU A 11 -8.19 10.50 -5.50
C LEU A 11 -9.25 10.16 -4.45
N GLN A 12 -10.53 10.44 -4.74
CA GLN A 12 -11.62 10.09 -3.84
C GLN A 12 -11.82 8.57 -3.74
N GLU A 13 -11.73 7.84 -4.87
CA GLU A 13 -11.75 6.36 -4.88
C GLU A 13 -10.58 5.76 -4.10
N LEU A 14 -9.37 6.29 -4.31
CA LEU A 14 -8.16 5.84 -3.62
C LEU A 14 -8.25 6.10 -2.11
N LYS A 15 -8.76 7.27 -1.71
CA LYS A 15 -9.03 7.58 -0.29
C LYS A 15 -9.97 6.56 0.33
N PHE A 16 -11.07 6.23 -0.35
CA PHE A 16 -12.01 5.21 0.14
C PHE A 16 -11.34 3.84 0.27
N SER A 17 -10.50 3.47 -0.69
CA SER A 17 -9.75 2.20 -0.68
C SER A 17 -8.77 2.13 0.51
N LEU A 18 -8.03 3.21 0.76
CA LEU A 18 -7.09 3.34 1.88
C LEU A 18 -7.79 3.34 3.24
N VAL A 19 -8.93 4.03 3.38
CA VAL A 19 -9.72 4.03 4.63
C VAL A 19 -10.27 2.62 4.89
N ASN A 20 -10.83 1.95 3.88
CA ASN A 20 -11.33 0.59 4.02
C ASN A 20 -10.22 -0.44 4.32
N ALA A 21 -8.97 -0.14 3.96
CA ALA A 21 -7.84 -1.00 4.27
C ALA A 21 -7.66 -1.16 5.79
N VAL A 22 -8.01 -0.15 6.59
CA VAL A 22 -7.93 -0.23 8.07
C VAL A 22 -8.82 -1.35 8.61
N ASP A 23 -10.07 -1.42 8.15
CA ASP A 23 -10.99 -2.48 8.56
C ASP A 23 -10.58 -3.85 7.99
N LYS A 24 -10.05 -3.88 6.76
CA LYS A 24 -9.53 -5.12 6.16
C LYS A 24 -8.38 -5.70 6.97
N ASP A 25 -7.47 -4.85 7.47
CA ASP A 25 -6.32 -5.27 8.27
C ASP A 25 -6.78 -5.97 9.56
N THR A 26 -7.75 -5.36 10.25
CA THR A 26 -8.39 -5.95 11.44
C THR A 26 -9.00 -7.32 11.13
N ARG A 27 -9.70 -7.45 9.97
CA ARG A 27 -10.30 -8.72 9.55
C ARG A 27 -9.27 -9.79 9.24
N TYR A 28 -8.19 -9.46 8.53
CA TYR A 28 -7.13 -10.44 8.22
C TYR A 28 -6.36 -10.87 9.45
N PHE A 29 -6.06 -9.94 10.37
CA PHE A 29 -5.46 -10.29 11.65
C PHE A 29 -6.36 -11.21 12.48
N LYS A 30 -7.67 -10.92 12.55
CA LYS A 30 -8.63 -11.79 13.24
C LYS A 30 -8.68 -13.18 12.60
N ALA A 31 -8.73 -13.26 11.27
CA ALA A 31 -8.75 -14.54 10.56
C ALA A 31 -7.51 -15.39 10.86
N TYR A 32 -6.32 -14.78 10.91
CA TYR A 32 -5.09 -15.46 11.33
C TYR A 32 -5.17 -15.95 12.78
N MET A 33 -5.67 -15.12 13.70
CA MET A 33 -5.84 -15.51 15.11
C MET A 33 -6.84 -16.65 15.28
N ASP A 34 -7.92 -16.67 14.50
CA ASP A 34 -8.91 -17.74 14.51
C ASP A 34 -8.31 -19.04 13.94
N ALA A 35 -7.50 -18.95 12.88
CA ALA A 35 -6.75 -20.09 12.35
C ALA A 35 -5.78 -20.68 13.39
N CYS A 36 -5.10 -19.83 14.17
CA CYS A 36 -4.22 -20.27 15.26
C CYS A 36 -4.96 -21.10 16.33
N ARG A 37 -6.26 -20.89 16.51
CA ARG A 37 -7.12 -21.58 17.51
C ARG A 37 -7.74 -22.88 17.00
N LEU A 38 -7.59 -23.21 15.71
CA LEU A 38 -8.15 -24.44 15.15
C LEU A 38 -7.61 -25.69 15.87
N PRO A 39 -8.40 -26.78 15.95
CA PRO A 39 -7.96 -28.05 16.54
C PRO A 39 -6.68 -28.59 15.87
N GLN A 40 -5.92 -29.39 16.61
CA GLN A 40 -4.64 -29.95 16.13
C GLN A 40 -4.36 -31.37 16.66
N LYS A 41 -5.40 -32.11 17.05
CA LYS A 41 -5.27 -33.46 17.65
C LYS A 41 -4.95 -34.52 16.60
N THR A 42 -5.55 -34.41 15.41
CA THR A 42 -5.33 -35.36 14.30
C THR A 42 -4.43 -34.77 13.21
N GLU A 43 -3.85 -35.62 12.36
CA GLU A 43 -3.09 -35.17 11.18
C GLU A 43 -3.92 -34.29 10.24
N VAL A 44 -5.19 -34.66 10.01
CA VAL A 44 -6.12 -33.87 9.20
C VAL A 44 -6.34 -32.48 9.80
N GLN A 45 -6.53 -32.40 11.12
CA GLN A 45 -6.67 -31.14 11.85
C GLN A 45 -5.40 -30.29 11.79
N ARG A 46 -4.22 -30.91 12.00
CA ARG A 46 -2.93 -30.22 11.89
C ARG A 46 -2.71 -29.62 10.50
N LYS A 47 -3.03 -30.38 9.44
CA LYS A 47 -2.92 -29.92 8.06
C LYS A 47 -3.86 -28.77 7.76
N ALA A 48 -5.14 -28.89 8.14
CA ALA A 48 -6.14 -27.84 7.94
C ALA A 48 -5.77 -26.55 8.69
N ARG A 49 -5.33 -26.68 9.94
CA ARG A 49 -4.85 -25.55 10.75
C ARG A 49 -3.66 -24.85 10.09
N ARG A 50 -2.65 -25.61 9.67
CA ARG A 50 -1.46 -25.06 9.00
C ARG A 50 -1.84 -24.32 7.73
N GLN A 51 -2.74 -24.87 6.91
CA GLN A 51 -3.21 -24.23 5.69
C GLN A 51 -3.90 -22.90 5.99
N ALA A 52 -4.88 -22.90 6.90
CA ALA A 52 -5.60 -21.69 7.29
C ALA A 52 -4.67 -20.60 7.86
N MET A 53 -3.65 -20.98 8.64
CA MET A 53 -2.65 -20.03 9.13
C MET A 53 -1.82 -19.43 8.00
N GLN A 54 -1.37 -20.25 7.04
CA GLN A 54 -0.58 -19.77 5.90
C GLN A 54 -1.41 -18.85 4.98
N ASP A 55 -2.68 -19.17 4.75
CA ASP A 55 -3.58 -18.33 3.96
C ASP A 55 -3.85 -17.00 4.67
N GLY A 56 -4.07 -17.03 5.99
CA GLY A 56 -4.20 -15.82 6.81
C GLY A 56 -2.96 -14.92 6.76
N LEU A 57 -1.76 -15.51 6.84
CA LEU A 57 -0.50 -14.76 6.73
C LEU A 57 -0.30 -14.15 5.34
N LYS A 58 -0.64 -14.88 4.27
CA LYS A 58 -0.57 -14.36 2.90
C LYS A 58 -1.52 -13.17 2.71
N ALA A 59 -2.75 -13.28 3.20
CA ALA A 59 -3.72 -12.17 3.15
C ALA A 59 -3.24 -10.95 3.95
N ALA A 60 -2.71 -11.18 5.17
CA ALA A 60 -2.14 -10.13 6.01
C ALA A 60 -0.89 -9.48 5.39
N ALA A 61 -0.09 -10.21 4.60
CA ALA A 61 1.05 -9.65 3.88
C ALA A 61 0.65 -8.89 2.61
N ALA A 62 -0.40 -9.33 1.92
CA ALA A 62 -0.87 -8.73 0.68
C ALA A 62 -1.49 -7.34 0.89
N LEU A 63 -2.30 -7.16 1.94
CA LEU A 63 -3.01 -5.90 2.17
C LEU A 63 -2.08 -4.68 2.35
N PRO A 64 -0.99 -4.73 3.15
CA PRO A 64 -0.04 -3.63 3.21
C PRO A 64 0.63 -3.30 1.87
N LEU A 65 0.84 -4.30 1.01
CA LEU A 65 1.35 -4.07 -0.34
C LEU A 65 0.29 -3.36 -1.21
N GLU A 66 -0.98 -3.75 -1.14
CA GLU A 66 -2.09 -3.03 -1.80
C GLU A 66 -2.17 -1.57 -1.32
N THR A 67 -2.04 -1.33 -0.01
CA THR A 67 -1.97 0.02 0.58
C THR A 67 -0.81 0.83 -0.01
N ALA A 68 0.36 0.22 -0.17
CA ALA A 68 1.49 0.88 -0.83
C ALA A 68 1.22 1.16 -2.32
N GLN A 69 0.53 0.26 -3.02
CA GLN A 69 0.16 0.45 -4.42
C GLN A 69 -0.84 1.60 -4.60
N TRP A 70 -1.91 1.67 -3.79
CA TRP A 70 -2.86 2.79 -3.81
C TRP A 70 -2.18 4.10 -3.44
N SER A 71 -1.27 4.08 -2.46
CA SER A 71 -0.50 5.28 -2.09
C SER A 71 0.43 5.74 -3.22
N LEU A 72 1.04 4.82 -3.99
CA LEU A 72 1.81 5.17 -5.18
C LEU A 72 0.93 5.77 -6.30
N GLN A 73 -0.29 5.26 -6.47
CA GLN A 73 -1.25 5.87 -7.42
C GLN A 73 -1.61 7.30 -6.99
N THR A 74 -1.89 7.51 -5.70
CA THR A 74 -2.11 8.85 -5.12
C THR A 74 -0.92 9.77 -5.39
N LEU A 75 0.31 9.30 -5.17
CA LEU A 75 1.53 10.05 -5.42
C LEU A 75 1.68 10.46 -6.90
N LYS A 76 1.41 9.53 -7.83
CA LYS A 76 1.45 9.83 -9.28
C LYS A 76 0.37 10.83 -9.70
N ILE A 77 -0.82 10.78 -9.10
CA ILE A 77 -1.87 11.77 -9.37
C ILE A 77 -1.51 13.13 -8.76
N ALA A 78 -0.87 13.15 -7.58
CA ALA A 78 -0.37 14.39 -6.99
C ALA A 78 0.64 15.11 -7.91
N GLU A 79 1.44 14.37 -8.68
CA GLU A 79 2.30 14.94 -9.73
C GLU A 79 1.49 15.64 -10.82
N THR A 80 0.39 15.02 -11.28
CA THR A 80 -0.52 15.64 -12.27
C THR A 80 -1.14 16.93 -11.72
N VAL A 81 -1.57 16.91 -10.44
CA VAL A 81 -2.10 18.10 -9.76
C VAL A 81 -1.03 19.19 -9.61
N ALA A 82 0.22 18.82 -9.29
CA ALA A 82 1.33 19.77 -9.20
C ALA A 82 1.65 20.44 -10.55
N GLN A 83 1.54 19.71 -11.66
CA GLN A 83 1.79 20.22 -13.00
C GLN A 83 0.68 21.15 -13.50
N HIS A 84 -0.58 20.73 -13.36
CA HIS A 84 -1.73 21.38 -13.99
C HIS A 84 -2.60 22.22 -13.05
N GLY A 85 -2.48 22.02 -11.74
CA GLY A 85 -3.30 22.68 -10.73
C GLY A 85 -2.95 24.16 -10.54
N ASN A 86 -3.71 24.80 -9.65
CA ASN A 86 -3.48 26.19 -9.27
C ASN A 86 -2.06 26.35 -8.66
N PRO A 87 -1.17 27.16 -9.24
CA PRO A 87 0.17 27.39 -8.70
C PRO A 87 0.16 27.90 -7.25
N ASN A 88 -0.88 28.65 -6.86
CA ASN A 88 -1.01 29.19 -5.49
C ASN A 88 -1.30 28.11 -4.44
N THR A 89 -1.63 26.88 -4.84
CA THR A 89 -1.90 25.74 -3.95
C THR A 89 -0.92 24.58 -4.18
N ILE A 90 0.25 24.85 -4.77
CA ILE A 90 1.26 23.82 -5.06
C ILE A 90 1.78 23.13 -3.78
N THR A 91 1.84 23.88 -2.68
CA THR A 91 2.27 23.36 -1.38
C THR A 91 1.33 22.27 -0.86
N ASP A 92 0.02 22.38 -1.11
CA ASP A 92 -0.95 21.35 -0.72
C ASP A 92 -0.72 20.04 -1.50
N ALA A 93 -0.42 20.14 -2.80
CA ALA A 93 -0.08 18.98 -3.62
C ALA A 93 1.23 18.32 -3.15
N ALA A 94 2.24 19.11 -2.78
CA ALA A 94 3.50 18.62 -2.25
C ALA A 94 3.33 17.93 -0.88
N VAL A 95 2.54 18.50 0.03
CA VAL A 95 2.22 17.86 1.32
C VAL A 95 1.47 16.55 1.09
N GLY A 96 0.48 16.54 0.19
CA GLY A 96 -0.23 15.31 -0.19
C GLY A 96 0.70 14.23 -0.74
N ALA A 97 1.68 14.62 -1.56
CA ALA A 97 2.71 13.71 -2.07
C ALA A 97 3.58 13.12 -0.95
N GLN A 98 4.02 13.92 0.02
CA GLN A 98 4.80 13.42 1.17
C GLN A 98 3.99 12.46 2.03
N VAL A 99 2.72 12.74 2.29
CA VAL A 99 1.82 11.83 3.03
C VAL A 99 1.63 10.52 2.27
N ALA A 100 1.41 10.58 0.95
CA ALA A 100 1.33 9.38 0.12
C ALA A 100 2.62 8.57 0.16
N PHE A 101 3.79 9.22 0.07
CA PHE A 101 5.08 8.57 0.17
C PHE A 101 5.29 7.87 1.52
N ALA A 102 4.92 8.52 2.63
CA ALA A 102 4.93 7.89 3.95
C ALA A 102 4.00 6.66 4.01
N GLY A 103 2.82 6.73 3.39
CA GLY A 103 1.89 5.61 3.24
C GLY A 103 2.50 4.43 2.47
N ILE A 104 3.23 4.70 1.39
CA ILE A 104 3.99 3.68 0.64
C ILE A 104 5.00 3.01 1.58
N LYS A 105 5.86 3.78 2.25
CA LYS A 105 6.88 3.25 3.16
C LYS A 105 6.27 2.40 4.28
N GLY A 106 5.20 2.87 4.91
CA GLY A 106 4.46 2.13 5.93
C GLY A 106 3.91 0.79 5.41
N GLY A 107 3.26 0.81 4.25
CA GLY A 107 2.76 -0.41 3.60
C GLY A 107 3.88 -1.42 3.29
N LEU A 108 5.01 -0.95 2.76
CA LEU A 108 6.16 -1.80 2.46
C LEU A 108 6.79 -2.44 3.71
N TYR A 109 6.88 -1.69 4.81
CA TYR A 109 7.39 -2.22 6.08
C TYR A 109 6.49 -3.33 6.63
N ASN A 110 5.18 -3.07 6.64
CA ASN A 110 4.18 -4.02 7.11
C ASN A 110 4.05 -5.25 6.19
N ALA A 111 4.22 -5.09 4.88
CA ALA A 111 4.30 -6.22 3.96
C ALA A 111 5.50 -7.11 4.31
N ARG A 112 6.70 -6.52 4.39
CA ARG A 112 7.96 -7.24 4.63
C ARG A 112 7.99 -7.99 5.96
N ILE A 113 7.43 -7.41 7.04
CA ILE A 113 7.40 -8.09 8.35
C ILE A 113 6.48 -9.33 8.32
N ASN A 114 5.34 -9.24 7.64
CA ASN A 114 4.38 -10.35 7.55
C ASN A 114 4.89 -11.54 6.73
N LEU A 115 5.89 -11.33 5.86
CA LEU A 115 6.51 -12.42 5.08
C LEU A 115 7.30 -13.41 5.96
N LYS A 116 7.74 -13.03 7.16
CA LYS A 116 8.65 -13.86 7.99
C LYS A 116 8.09 -15.24 8.34
N ASN A 117 6.77 -15.36 8.44
CA ASN A 117 6.09 -16.60 8.88
C ASN A 117 5.43 -17.37 7.73
N ILE A 118 5.60 -16.90 6.49
CA ILE A 118 5.09 -17.56 5.29
C ILE A 118 6.11 -18.62 4.85
N ALA A 119 5.63 -19.79 4.43
CA ALA A 119 6.46 -20.89 3.95
C ALA A 119 6.61 -20.94 2.42
N ASP A 120 5.69 -20.29 1.70
CA ASP A 120 5.69 -20.25 0.23
C ASP A 120 6.78 -19.29 -0.28
N GLU A 121 7.94 -19.85 -0.66
CA GLU A 121 9.08 -19.09 -1.14
C GLU A 121 8.80 -18.31 -2.44
N THR A 122 7.97 -18.87 -3.33
CA THR A 122 7.58 -18.18 -4.57
C THR A 122 6.80 -16.92 -4.25
N PHE A 123 5.81 -17.01 -3.36
CA PHE A 123 5.04 -15.85 -2.88
C PHE A 123 5.95 -14.81 -2.21
N ILE A 124 6.86 -15.24 -1.34
CA ILE A 124 7.80 -14.34 -0.64
C ILE A 124 8.68 -13.58 -1.63
N ASN A 125 9.25 -14.26 -2.62
CA ASN A 125 10.14 -13.64 -3.59
C ASN A 125 9.40 -12.66 -4.49
N GLN A 126 8.18 -13.01 -4.94
CA GLN A 126 7.32 -12.09 -5.69
C GLN A 126 6.98 -10.82 -4.89
N MET A 127 6.54 -10.98 -3.64
CA MET A 127 6.21 -9.86 -2.77
C MET A 127 7.42 -8.95 -2.49
N LYS A 128 8.60 -9.54 -2.26
CA LYS A 128 9.85 -8.77 -2.06
C LYS A 128 10.20 -7.96 -3.30
N GLN A 129 10.11 -8.56 -4.49
CA GLN A 129 10.39 -7.86 -5.73
C GLN A 129 9.41 -6.69 -5.94
N GLN A 130 8.12 -6.92 -5.73
CA GLN A 130 7.11 -5.86 -5.80
C GLN A 130 7.39 -4.73 -4.81
N CYS A 131 7.85 -5.05 -3.59
CA CYS A 131 8.24 -4.02 -2.63
C CYS A 131 9.40 -3.15 -3.14
N ILE A 132 10.41 -3.76 -3.75
CA ILE A 132 11.58 -3.05 -4.32
C ILE A 132 11.12 -2.13 -5.47
N ASP A 133 10.28 -2.65 -6.36
CA ASP A 133 9.81 -1.91 -7.53
C ASP A 133 8.92 -0.73 -7.13
N LEU A 134 8.04 -0.90 -6.15
CA LEU A 134 7.20 0.17 -5.60
C LEU A 134 8.06 1.24 -4.91
N GLU A 135 9.05 0.83 -4.13
CA GLU A 135 9.97 1.76 -3.47
C GLU A 135 10.72 2.61 -4.48
N LYS A 136 11.25 2.00 -5.55
CA LYS A 136 11.94 2.72 -6.63
C LYS A 136 11.01 3.72 -7.33
N GLN A 137 9.80 3.30 -7.68
CA GLN A 137 8.81 4.17 -8.31
C GLN A 137 8.41 5.35 -7.42
N ALA A 138 8.25 5.11 -6.12
CA ALA A 138 7.87 6.13 -5.15
C ALA A 138 8.92 7.25 -5.06
N HIS A 139 10.20 6.90 -4.97
CA HIS A 139 11.28 7.88 -4.94
C HIS A 139 11.34 8.70 -6.23
N SER A 140 11.16 8.05 -7.39
CA SER A 140 11.16 8.75 -8.67
C SER A 140 10.01 9.75 -8.79
N ALA A 141 8.80 9.35 -8.39
CA ALA A 141 7.62 10.21 -8.45
C ALA A 141 7.71 11.38 -7.46
N LEU A 142 8.15 11.12 -6.22
CA LEU A 142 8.31 12.18 -5.23
C LEU A 142 9.32 13.24 -5.69
N LYS A 143 10.46 12.81 -6.22
CA LYS A 143 11.50 13.72 -6.74
C LYS A 143 10.99 14.59 -7.91
N ALA A 144 10.10 14.06 -8.75
CA ALA A 144 9.49 14.83 -9.83
C ALA A 144 8.61 15.98 -9.28
N ILE A 145 7.84 15.70 -8.23
CA ILE A 145 6.98 16.69 -7.55
C ILE A 145 7.83 17.74 -6.83
N GLU A 146 8.86 17.33 -6.10
CA GLU A 146 9.79 18.24 -5.41
C GLU A 146 10.43 19.21 -6.41
N LYS A 147 10.85 18.73 -7.58
CA LYS A 147 11.37 19.59 -8.65
C LYS A 147 10.34 20.62 -9.14
N ILE A 148 9.07 20.22 -9.31
CA ILE A 148 8.00 21.14 -9.72
C ILE A 148 7.73 22.18 -8.64
N LEU A 149 7.73 21.75 -7.37
CA LEU A 149 7.57 22.63 -6.22
C LEU A 149 8.68 23.69 -6.22
N ASP A 150 9.94 23.25 -6.28
CA ASP A 150 11.11 24.13 -6.27
C ASP A 150 11.07 25.20 -7.37
N GLN A 151 10.56 24.84 -8.56
CA GLN A 151 10.39 25.77 -9.69
C GLN A 151 9.26 26.79 -9.50
N LYS A 152 8.30 26.52 -8.60
CA LYS A 152 7.12 27.36 -8.38
C LYS A 152 7.22 28.22 -7.13
N ILE A 153 8.07 27.85 -6.17
CA ILE A 153 8.22 28.57 -4.89
C ILE A 153 9.50 29.41 -4.80
N ASN A 154 10.43 29.26 -5.74
CA ASN A 154 11.63 30.08 -5.88
C ASN A 154 11.58 30.87 -7.19
#